data_AF-A0A2I1ESH3-F1
#
_entry.id   AF-A0A2I1ESH3-F1
#
_cell.length_a   1.000
_cell.length_b   1.000
_cell.length_c   1.000
_cell.angle_alpha   90.00
_cell.angle_beta   90.00
_cell.angle_gamma   90.00
#
_symmetry.space_group_name_H-M   'P 1'
#
loop_
_entity.id
_entity.type
_entity.pdbx_description
1 polymer ?
#
loop_
_entity_poly.entity_id
_entity_poly.type
_entity_poly.pdbx_seq_one_letter_code
_entity_poly.pdbx_strand_id
1 'polypeptide(L)'
;MEALSALSFYKNFISDFFVEVEARLGANVWAKVRAAINRKLRNRKVDFKRDEEEYISKLRNFLQEINMTVEDIELLMILKKKNNAEFHKRERLEPKELKEKFETLFPEDLKDFKDSMRKVFDALDNWDRN
;
A
#
# COMPACT_ATOMS: atom_id res chain seq x y z
N MET A 1 18.75 3.62 -16.25
CA MET A 1 17.89 4.74 -15.79
C MET A 1 16.48 4.18 -15.61
N GLU A 2 16.25 3.32 -14.60
CA GLU A 2 15.50 2.07 -14.89
C GLU A 2 14.68 1.46 -13.74
N ALA A 3 15.18 1.35 -12.50
CA ALA A 3 14.34 0.85 -11.38
C ALA A 3 13.34 1.90 -10.84
N LEU A 4 13.30 3.07 -11.47
CA LEU A 4 12.22 4.04 -11.37
C LEU A 4 10.88 3.44 -11.85
N SER A 5 10.90 2.52 -12.84
CA SER A 5 9.69 2.05 -13.52
C SER A 5 8.82 1.16 -12.63
N ALA A 6 9.40 0.10 -12.05
CA ALA A 6 8.68 -0.85 -11.20
C ALA A 6 8.22 -0.21 -9.89
N LEU A 7 9.07 0.58 -9.23
CA LEU A 7 8.68 1.27 -8.00
C LEU A 7 7.61 2.34 -8.28
N SER A 8 7.74 3.13 -9.34
CA SER A 8 6.69 4.08 -9.73
C SER A 8 5.39 3.36 -10.05
N PHE A 9 5.46 2.19 -10.66
CA PHE A 9 4.29 1.40 -10.99
C PHE A 9 3.58 0.84 -9.74
N TYR A 10 4.32 0.23 -8.81
CA TYR A 10 3.75 -0.20 -7.54
C TYR A 10 3.15 0.97 -6.76
N LYS A 11 3.79 2.15 -6.79
CA LYS A 11 3.25 3.38 -6.18
C LYS A 11 1.97 3.88 -6.83
N ASN A 12 1.80 3.68 -8.14
CA ASN A 12 0.56 4.02 -8.82
C ASN A 12 -0.57 3.11 -8.33
N PHE A 13 -0.36 1.79 -8.32
CA PHE A 13 -1.35 0.87 -7.77
C PHE A 13 -1.68 1.09 -6.29
N ILE A 14 -0.68 1.44 -5.46
CA ILE A 14 -0.94 1.85 -4.07
C ILE A 14 -1.81 3.11 -4.02
N SER A 15 -1.60 4.04 -4.95
CA SER A 15 -2.40 5.27 -5.02
C SER A 15 -3.83 4.97 -5.44
N ASP A 16 -4.03 4.13 -6.46
CA ASP A 16 -5.35 3.69 -6.92
C ASP A 16 -6.09 2.95 -5.80
N PHE A 17 -5.39 2.03 -5.12
CA PHE A 17 -5.90 1.34 -3.95
C PHE A 17 -6.30 2.31 -2.84
N PHE A 18 -5.48 3.31 -2.51
CA PHE A 18 -5.83 4.30 -1.49
C PHE A 18 -6.99 5.22 -1.88
N VAL A 19 -7.23 5.45 -3.17
CA VAL A 19 -8.42 6.16 -3.65
C VAL A 19 -9.66 5.31 -3.38
N GLU A 20 -9.62 4.01 -3.69
CA GLU A 20 -10.72 3.09 -3.40
C GLU A 20 -10.99 2.93 -1.90
N VAL A 21 -9.93 2.81 -1.08
CA VAL A 21 -10.05 2.81 0.39
C VAL A 21 -10.71 4.11 0.86
N GLU A 22 -10.32 5.26 0.32
CA GLU A 22 -10.91 6.55 0.68
C GLU A 22 -12.40 6.62 0.33
N ALA A 23 -12.78 6.14 -0.86
CA ALA A 23 -14.15 6.12 -1.33
C ALA A 23 -15.05 5.22 -0.47
N ARG A 24 -14.55 4.02 -0.11
CA ARG A 24 -15.33 3.00 0.61
C ARG A 24 -15.35 3.22 2.13
N LEU A 25 -14.22 3.60 2.72
CA LEU A 25 -14.11 3.86 4.17
C LEU A 25 -14.64 5.26 4.55
N GLY A 26 -14.69 6.17 3.58
CA GLY A 26 -15.10 7.56 3.74
C GLY A 26 -13.92 8.50 4.00
N ALA A 27 -13.90 9.63 3.28
CA ALA A 27 -12.80 10.59 3.26
C ALA A 27 -12.37 11.08 4.65
N ASN A 28 -13.33 11.38 5.54
CA ASN A 28 -13.01 11.84 6.90
C ASN A 28 -12.31 10.74 7.74
N VAL A 29 -12.82 9.51 7.68
CA VAL A 29 -12.23 8.37 8.40
C VAL A 29 -10.82 8.10 7.86
N TRP A 30 -10.67 8.07 6.53
CA TRP A 30 -9.39 7.85 5.89
C TRP A 30 -8.35 8.94 6.20
N ALA A 31 -8.76 10.21 6.25
CA ALA A 31 -7.89 11.30 6.65
C ALA A 31 -7.33 11.11 8.08
N LYS A 32 -8.18 10.68 9.03
CA LYS A 32 -7.78 10.42 10.42
C LYS A 32 -6.88 9.20 10.54
N VAL A 33 -7.19 8.12 9.82
CA VAL A 33 -6.34 6.93 9.70
C VAL A 33 -4.95 7.29 9.19
N ARG A 34 -4.86 8.01 8.05
CA ARG A 34 -3.58 8.44 7.48
C ARG A 34 -2.78 9.30 8.47
N ALA A 35 -3.45 10.20 9.19
CA ALA A 35 -2.80 11.03 10.19
C ALA A 35 -2.22 10.18 11.34
N ALA A 36 -2.99 9.22 11.85
CA ALA A 36 -2.60 8.32 12.93
C ALA A 36 -1.41 7.43 12.53
N ILE A 37 -1.47 6.78 11.36
CA ILE A 37 -0.37 5.95 10.83
C ILE A 37 0.88 6.80 10.60
N ASN A 38 0.76 7.95 9.95
CA ASN A 38 1.90 8.84 9.72
C ASN A 38 2.54 9.31 11.04
N ARG A 39 1.72 9.60 12.07
CA ARG A 39 2.22 9.94 13.40
C ARG A 39 2.96 8.76 14.03
N LYS A 40 2.40 7.55 13.95
CA LYS A 40 3.02 6.31 14.46
C LYS A 40 4.40 6.10 13.82
N LEU A 41 4.46 6.13 12.49
CA LEU A 41 5.69 5.96 11.70
C LEU A 41 6.74 7.02 12.02
N ARG A 42 6.38 8.31 12.07
CA ARG A 42 7.33 9.41 12.39
C ARG A 42 7.96 9.27 13.77
N ASN A 43 7.17 8.81 14.75
CA ASN A 43 7.62 8.72 16.14
C ASN A 43 8.16 7.34 16.49
N ARG A 44 8.25 6.40 15.53
CA ARG A 44 8.63 4.99 15.74
C ARG A 44 7.87 4.36 16.91
N LYS A 45 6.59 4.72 17.07
CA LYS A 45 5.74 4.21 18.15
C LYS A 45 5.15 2.87 17.73
N VAL A 46 4.96 1.99 18.71
CA VAL A 46 4.29 0.70 18.50
C VAL A 46 2.77 0.89 18.40
N ASP A 47 2.21 1.81 19.19
CA ASP A 47 0.76 1.93 19.36
C ASP A 47 0.14 3.26 18.85
N PHE A 48 -1.16 3.16 18.50
CA PHE A 48 -2.01 4.32 18.23
C PHE A 48 -2.45 5.00 19.52
N LYS A 49 -2.87 6.27 19.43
CA LYS A 49 -3.44 6.96 20.58
C LYS A 49 -4.89 6.53 20.79
N ARG A 50 -5.39 6.69 22.01
CA ARG A 50 -6.78 6.38 22.37
C ARG A 50 -7.81 7.10 21.49
N ASP A 51 -7.56 8.37 21.14
CA ASP A 51 -8.43 9.17 20.26
C ASP A 51 -8.31 8.79 18.77
N GLU A 52 -7.32 7.97 18.40
CA GLU A 52 -7.13 7.43 17.06
C GLU A 52 -7.80 6.05 16.89
N GLU A 53 -7.98 5.29 17.99
CA GLU A 53 -8.46 3.89 17.96
C GLU A 53 -9.84 3.72 17.30
N GLU A 54 -10.73 4.71 17.40
CA GLU A 54 -12.03 4.64 16.71
C GLU A 54 -11.84 4.51 15.18
N TYR A 55 -10.95 5.34 14.62
CA TYR A 55 -10.68 5.36 13.19
C TYR A 55 -9.85 4.14 12.75
N ILE A 56 -8.91 3.70 13.58
CA ILE A 56 -8.12 2.49 13.31
C ILE A 56 -8.99 1.23 13.38
N SER A 57 -9.98 1.18 14.26
CA SER A 57 -10.93 0.06 14.34
C SER A 57 -11.84 0.02 13.11
N LYS A 58 -12.30 1.18 12.62
CA LYS A 58 -13.02 1.27 11.33
C LYS A 58 -12.17 0.74 10.18
N LEU A 59 -10.89 1.12 10.13
CA LEU A 59 -9.94 0.56 9.15
C LEU A 59 -9.82 -0.96 9.31
N ARG A 60 -9.57 -1.49 10.51
CA ARG A 60 -9.41 -2.93 10.76
C ARG A 60 -10.60 -3.72 10.22
N ASN A 61 -11.82 -3.28 10.50
CA ASN A 61 -13.04 -3.96 10.03
C ASN A 61 -13.13 -3.97 8.49
N PHE A 62 -12.86 -2.83 7.85
CA PHE A 62 -12.83 -2.75 6.38
C PHE A 62 -11.75 -3.68 5.78
N LEU A 63 -10.56 -3.72 6.38
CA LEU A 63 -9.47 -4.53 5.85
C LEU A 63 -9.69 -6.04 5.99
N GLN A 64 -10.48 -6.48 6.97
CA GLN A 64 -10.85 -7.89 7.11
C GLN A 64 -11.57 -8.41 5.86
N GLU A 65 -12.40 -7.59 5.22
CA GLU A 65 -13.13 -7.94 4.00
C GLU A 65 -12.21 -8.24 2.81
N ILE A 66 -11.01 -7.66 2.81
CA ILE A 66 -9.99 -7.82 1.75
C ILE A 66 -8.73 -8.56 2.26
N ASN A 67 -8.84 -9.28 3.38
CA ASN A 67 -7.76 -10.07 3.98
C ASN A 67 -6.46 -9.28 4.24
N MET A 68 -6.60 -8.00 4.59
CA MET A 68 -5.50 -7.10 4.94
C MET A 68 -5.46 -6.77 6.43
N THR A 69 -4.32 -6.30 6.90
CA THR A 69 -4.11 -5.78 8.25
C THR A 69 -3.71 -4.31 8.23
N VAL A 70 -3.78 -3.64 9.38
CA VAL A 70 -3.27 -2.26 9.50
C VAL A 70 -1.78 -2.20 9.19
N GLU A 71 -1.03 -3.26 9.50
CA GLU A 71 0.39 -3.38 9.17
C GLU A 71 0.61 -3.40 7.65
N ASP A 72 -0.24 -4.07 6.87
CA ASP A 72 -0.20 -3.99 5.41
C ASP A 72 -0.30 -2.52 4.94
N ILE A 73 -1.24 -1.74 5.50
CA ILE A 73 -1.38 -0.31 5.16
C ILE A 73 -0.15 0.51 5.57
N GLU A 74 0.43 0.23 6.75
CA GLU A 74 1.68 0.86 7.20
C GLU A 74 2.83 0.61 6.22
N LEU A 75 3.00 -0.65 5.79
CA LEU A 75 4.01 -1.07 4.82
C LEU A 75 3.80 -0.37 3.46
N LEU A 76 2.58 -0.33 2.95
CA LEU A 76 2.26 0.37 1.68
C LEU A 76 2.55 1.89 1.78
N MET A 77 2.24 2.51 2.93
CA MET A 77 2.57 3.92 3.17
C MET A 77 4.09 4.17 3.25
N ILE A 78 4.87 3.22 3.78
CA ILE A 78 6.34 3.28 3.76
C ILE A 78 6.85 3.15 2.33
N LEU A 79 6.37 2.16 1.57
CA LEU A 79 6.77 1.92 0.18
C LEU A 79 6.49 3.14 -0.70
N LYS A 80 5.35 3.81 -0.49
CA LYS A 80 5.01 5.05 -1.21
C LYS A 80 6.02 6.19 -0.94
N LYS A 81 6.60 6.24 0.26
CA LYS A 81 7.59 7.25 0.66
C LYS A 81 9.03 6.92 0.28
N LYS A 82 9.35 5.66 -0.02
CA LYS A 82 10.72 5.27 -0.44
C LYS A 82 11.16 6.09 -1.66
N ASN A 83 12.40 6.58 -1.66
CA ASN A 83 12.89 7.40 -2.77
C ASN A 83 13.16 6.52 -3.99
N ASN A 84 12.73 7.01 -5.14
CA ASN A 84 13.00 6.47 -6.46
C ASN A 84 14.52 6.31 -6.76
N ALA A 85 15.36 7.12 -6.12
CA ALA A 85 16.82 7.06 -6.28
C ALA A 85 17.49 5.83 -5.64
N GLU A 86 16.89 5.22 -4.61
CA GLU A 86 17.41 4.02 -3.94
C GLU A 86 17.30 2.76 -4.81
N PHE A 87 16.53 2.84 -5.90
CA PHE A 87 16.31 1.76 -6.84
C PHE A 87 17.20 1.96 -8.08
N HIS A 88 18.14 1.03 -8.32
CA HIS A 88 19.00 1.01 -9.51
C HIS A 88 18.74 -0.20 -10.43
N LYS A 89 18.60 0.12 -11.73
CA LYS A 89 18.74 -0.72 -12.96
C LYS A 89 17.90 -2.02 -13.12
N ARG A 90 16.74 -1.94 -13.79
CA ARG A 90 16.25 -2.88 -14.85
C ARG A 90 15.28 -2.22 -15.86
N GLU A 91 15.15 -2.79 -17.05
CA GLU A 91 14.28 -2.39 -18.18
C GLU A 91 12.81 -2.07 -17.82
N ARG A 92 12.18 -1.21 -18.63
CA ARG A 92 10.73 -0.90 -18.54
C ARG A 92 9.91 -2.10 -19.03
N LEU A 93 8.98 -2.56 -18.20
CA LEU A 93 7.92 -3.50 -18.57
C LEU A 93 6.58 -2.78 -18.58
N GLU A 94 5.67 -3.23 -19.44
CA GLU A 94 4.30 -2.71 -19.47
C GLU A 94 3.52 -3.13 -18.21
N PRO A 95 2.53 -2.34 -17.75
CA PRO A 95 1.71 -2.61 -16.56
C PRO A 95 1.22 -4.05 -16.42
N LYS A 96 0.70 -4.59 -17.53
CA LYS A 96 0.15 -5.94 -17.59
C LYS A 96 1.24 -7.00 -17.41
N GLU A 97 2.38 -6.82 -18.07
CA GLU A 97 3.52 -7.73 -17.97
C GLU A 97 4.14 -7.72 -16.58
N LEU A 98 4.18 -6.55 -15.92
CA LEU A 98 4.74 -6.44 -14.56
C LEU A 98 3.83 -7.13 -13.53
N LYS A 99 2.51 -7.09 -13.74
CA LYS A 99 1.55 -7.84 -12.93
C LYS A 99 1.65 -9.35 -13.17
N GLU A 100 1.75 -9.79 -14.43
CA GLU A 100 1.93 -11.20 -14.79
C GLU A 100 3.25 -11.78 -14.25
N LYS A 101 4.32 -10.99 -14.28
CA LYS A 101 5.65 -11.39 -13.79
C LYS A 101 5.90 -10.96 -12.34
N PHE A 102 4.87 -10.52 -11.62
CA PHE A 102 5.00 -10.00 -10.25
C PHE A 102 5.72 -11.00 -9.34
N GLU A 103 5.34 -12.28 -9.39
CA GLU A 103 5.92 -13.28 -8.50
C GLU A 103 7.41 -13.52 -8.74
N THR A 104 7.88 -13.37 -9.99
CA THR A 104 9.24 -13.70 -10.42
C THR A 104 10.16 -12.48 -10.50
N LEU A 105 9.61 -11.28 -10.68
CA LEU A 105 10.38 -10.04 -10.86
C LEU A 105 10.25 -9.06 -9.69
N PHE A 106 9.54 -9.41 -8.62
CA PHE A 106 9.45 -8.54 -7.46
C PHE A 106 10.85 -8.26 -6.87
N PRO A 107 11.22 -6.99 -6.64
CA PRO A 107 12.55 -6.66 -6.15
C PRO A 107 12.84 -7.26 -4.77
N GLU A 108 13.98 -7.94 -4.62
CA GLU A 108 14.39 -8.61 -3.37
C GLU A 108 14.52 -7.62 -2.20
N ASP A 109 14.96 -6.40 -2.49
CA ASP A 109 15.07 -5.28 -1.55
C ASP A 109 13.70 -4.68 -1.14
N LEU A 110 12.61 -5.14 -1.75
CA LEU A 110 11.24 -4.86 -1.35
C LEU A 110 10.51 -6.06 -0.78
N LYS A 111 11.12 -7.24 -0.63
CA LYS A 111 10.39 -8.48 -0.31
C LYS A 111 9.43 -8.37 0.88
N ASP A 112 9.75 -7.56 1.88
CA ASP A 112 8.91 -7.30 3.05
C ASP A 112 7.55 -6.65 2.69
N PHE A 113 7.45 -6.00 1.52
CA PHE A 113 6.24 -5.41 0.97
C PHE A 113 5.50 -6.33 0.00
N LYS A 114 6.08 -7.47 -0.40
CA LYS A 114 5.56 -8.32 -1.48
C LYS A 114 4.15 -8.82 -1.17
N ASP A 115 3.94 -9.30 0.05
CA ASP A 115 2.64 -9.85 0.44
C ASP A 115 1.56 -8.77 0.50
N SER A 116 1.86 -7.60 1.06
CA SER A 116 0.93 -6.47 1.06
C SER A 116 0.60 -6.01 -0.37
N MET A 117 1.58 -5.99 -1.27
CA MET A 117 1.37 -5.66 -2.68
C MET A 117 0.51 -6.70 -3.42
N ARG A 118 0.68 -8.00 -3.14
CA ARG A 118 -0.18 -9.05 -3.71
C ARG A 118 -1.64 -8.80 -3.35
N LYS A 119 -1.90 -8.53 -2.06
CA LYS A 119 -3.24 -8.22 -1.56
C LYS A 119 -3.83 -6.96 -2.19
N VAL A 120 -3.01 -5.94 -2.51
CA VAL A 120 -3.46 -4.75 -3.25
C VAL A 120 -4.01 -5.15 -4.62
N PHE A 121 -3.30 -6.00 -5.36
CA PHE A 121 -3.77 -6.46 -6.67
C PHE A 121 -5.05 -7.27 -6.57
N ASP A 122 -5.14 -8.18 -5.59
CA ASP A 122 -6.34 -8.98 -5.36
C ASP A 122 -7.55 -8.10 -5.02
N ALA A 123 -7.36 -7.09 -4.17
CA ALA A 123 -8.41 -6.15 -3.79
C ALA A 123 -8.90 -5.33 -5.00
N LEU A 124 -7.99 -4.75 -5.78
CA LEU A 124 -8.32 -3.99 -6.99
C LEU A 124 -9.04 -4.86 -8.03
N ASP A 125 -8.54 -6.07 -8.30
CA ASP A 125 -9.18 -7.00 -9.24
C ASP A 125 -10.60 -7.40 -8.81
N ASN A 126 -10.82 -7.57 -7.50
CA ASN A 126 -12.15 -7.89 -6.98
C ASN A 126 -13.09 -6.68 -7.05
N TRP A 127 -12.58 -5.46 -6.94
CA TRP A 127 -13.38 -4.25 -7.05
C TRP A 127 -13.71 -3.90 -8.50
N ASP A 128 -12.80 -4.08 -9.45
CA ASP A 128 -13.05 -3.81 -10.87
C ASP A 128 -14.09 -4.79 -11.50
N ARG A 129 -14.31 -5.95 -10.86
CA ARG A 129 -15.28 -6.97 -11.32
C ARG A 129 -16.71 -6.75 -10.80
N ASN A 130 -16.91 -5.85 -9.83
CA ASN A 130 -18.19 -5.58 -9.18
C ASN A 130 -18.71 -4.19 -9.52
#